data_AF-A0A842ZLI4-F1
#
_entry.id   AF-A0A842ZLI4-F1
#
_cell.length_a   1.000
_cell.length_b   1.000
_cell.length_c   1.000
_cell.angle_alpha   90.00
_cell.angle_beta   90.00
_cell.angle_gamma   90.00
#
_symmetry.space_group_name_H-M   'P 1'
#
loop_
_entity.id
_entity.type
_entity.pdbx_description
1 polymer ?
#
loop_
_entity_poly.entity_id
_entity_poly.type
_entity_poly.pdbx_seq_one_letter_code
_entity_poly.pdbx_strand_id
1 'polypeptide(L)'
;MANQESVSIKKAIDDLLQTSIFKELSKGNDPEFTQQLALWLVRYILVLASMKSSLKISFEEALLNLHGEKFQKIIEITEKTFNKKNDDAESDTSYIR
;
A
#
# COMPACT_ATOMS: atom_id res chain seq x y z
N MET A 1 -15.91 -25.96 -8.55
CA MET A 1 -14.70 -25.73 -7.72
C MET A 1 -13.85 -24.72 -8.46
N ALA A 2 -13.87 -23.46 -8.03
CA ALA A 2 -13.04 -22.43 -8.66
C ALA A 2 -11.60 -22.67 -8.21
N ASN A 3 -10.71 -23.03 -9.16
CA ASN A 3 -9.27 -22.97 -8.95
C ASN A 3 -8.93 -21.54 -8.58
N GLN A 4 -8.72 -21.28 -7.28
CA GLN A 4 -8.05 -20.06 -6.85
C GLN A 4 -6.62 -20.19 -7.35
N GLU A 5 -6.31 -19.57 -8.49
CA GLU A 5 -4.93 -19.37 -8.91
C GLU A 5 -4.23 -18.63 -7.77
N SER A 6 -3.39 -19.34 -7.02
CA SER A 6 -2.59 -18.74 -5.97
C SER A 6 -1.62 -17.78 -6.66
N VAL A 7 -1.86 -16.47 -6.53
CA VAL A 7 -0.93 -15.46 -7.01
C VAL A 7 0.42 -15.73 -6.35
N SER A 8 1.44 -16.02 -7.17
CA SER A 8 2.80 -16.20 -6.66
C SER A 8 3.27 -14.91 -6.01
N ILE A 9 3.75 -14.97 -4.77
CA ILE A 9 4.32 -13.82 -4.04
C ILE A 9 5.40 -13.16 -4.89
N LYS A 10 6.22 -13.95 -5.58
CA LYS A 10 7.27 -13.44 -6.48
C LYS A 10 6.67 -12.62 -7.61
N LYS A 11 5.61 -13.12 -8.25
CA LYS A 11 4.92 -12.41 -9.34
C LYS A 11 4.30 -11.10 -8.84
N ALA A 12 3.68 -11.10 -7.66
CA ALA A 12 3.12 -9.88 -7.07
C ALA A 12 4.19 -8.82 -6.78
N ILE A 13 5.39 -9.25 -6.34
CA ILE A 13 6.55 -8.35 -6.17
C ILE A 13 7.02 -7.81 -7.53
N ASP A 14 7.19 -8.69 -8.52
CA ASP A 14 7.62 -8.31 -9.87
C ASP A 14 6.64 -7.29 -10.49
N ASP A 15 5.34 -7.54 -10.36
CA ASP A 15 4.28 -6.64 -10.84
C ASP A 15 4.32 -5.29 -10.11
N LEU A 16 4.52 -5.27 -8.79
CA LEU A 16 4.68 -4.03 -8.01
C LEU A 16 5.88 -3.21 -8.46
N LEU A 17 7.02 -3.86 -8.71
CA LEU A 17 8.23 -3.19 -9.19
C LEU A 17 8.04 -2.55 -10.58
N GLN A 18 7.08 -3.01 -11.37
CA GLN A 18 6.75 -2.42 -12.67
C GLN A 18 5.79 -1.22 -12.61
N THR A 19 5.22 -0.92 -11.43
CA THR A 19 4.32 0.23 -11.25
C THR A 19 5.06 1.56 -11.38
N SER A 20 4.34 2.62 -11.75
CA SER A 20 4.91 3.98 -11.83
C SER A 20 5.52 4.44 -10.51
N ILE A 21 4.86 4.14 -9.38
CA ILE A 21 5.34 4.52 -8.05
C ILE A 21 6.71 3.88 -7.75
N PHE A 22 6.85 2.57 -7.98
CA PHE A 22 8.13 1.89 -7.74
C PHE A 22 9.22 2.28 -8.74
N LYS A 23 8.84 2.61 -9.98
CA LYS A 23 9.76 3.18 -10.98
C LYS A 23 10.27 4.56 -10.61
N GLU A 24 9.47 5.39 -9.94
CA GLU A 24 9.94 6.68 -9.42
C GLU A 24 10.81 6.48 -8.17
N LEU A 25 10.40 5.61 -7.25
CA LEU A 25 11.19 5.31 -6.05
C LEU A 25 12.58 4.75 -6.38
N SER A 26 12.69 3.91 -7.42
CA SER A 26 13.98 3.33 -7.83
C SER A 26 14.96 4.33 -8.44
N LYS A 27 14.52 5.53 -8.84
CA LYS A 27 15.42 6.57 -9.36
C LYS A 27 16.26 7.22 -8.26
N GLY A 28 15.69 7.35 -7.06
CA GLY A 28 16.32 8.01 -5.92
C GLY A 28 16.89 7.06 -4.86
N ASN A 29 16.63 5.75 -4.98
CA ASN A 29 17.03 4.74 -4.02
C ASN A 29 17.80 3.62 -4.72
N ASP A 30 18.58 2.87 -3.94
CA ASP A 30 19.25 1.70 -4.48
C ASP A 30 18.22 0.58 -4.84
N PRO A 31 18.57 -0.31 -5.79
CA PRO A 31 17.68 -1.38 -6.21
C PRO A 31 17.28 -2.33 -5.08
N GLU A 32 18.16 -2.57 -4.11
CA GLU A 32 17.91 -3.48 -3.00
C GLU A 32 16.82 -2.91 -2.07
N PHE A 33 16.93 -1.64 -1.69
CA PHE A 33 15.91 -0.94 -0.92
C PHE A 33 14.54 -1.03 -1.58
N THR A 34 14.47 -0.77 -2.89
CA THR A 34 13.21 -0.78 -3.64
C THR A 34 12.60 -2.18 -3.69
N GLN A 35 13.42 -3.22 -3.85
CA GLN A 35 12.99 -4.60 -3.82
C GLN A 35 12.50 -5.04 -2.44
N GLN A 36 13.22 -4.65 -1.38
CA GLN A 36 12.81 -4.91 0.00
C GLN A 36 11.48 -4.22 0.32
N LEU A 37 11.27 -2.99 -0.14
CA LEU A 37 10.01 -2.27 0.03
C LEU A 37 8.85 -3.01 -0.65
N ALA A 38 9.02 -3.49 -1.87
CA ALA A 38 8.00 -4.26 -2.58
C ALA A 38 7.64 -5.55 -1.82
N LEU A 39 8.66 -6.28 -1.33
CA LEU A 39 8.47 -7.48 -0.52
C LEU A 39 7.67 -7.18 0.75
N TRP A 40 8.04 -6.13 1.49
CA TRP A 40 7.35 -5.74 2.72
C TRP A 40 5.92 -5.32 2.47
N LEU A 41 5.65 -4.61 1.37
CA LEU A 41 4.29 -4.22 0.99
C LEU A 41 3.41 -5.44 0.70
N VAL A 42 3.90 -6.41 -0.07
CA VAL A 42 3.15 -7.66 -0.33
C VAL A 42 2.87 -8.40 0.98
N ARG A 43 3.88 -8.56 1.85
CA ARG A 43 3.70 -9.20 3.15
C ARG A 43 2.66 -8.48 4.01
N TYR A 44 2.69 -7.15 4.02
CA TYR A 44 1.75 -6.35 4.78
C TYR A 44 0.30 -6.56 4.30
N ILE A 45 0.08 -6.56 2.99
CA ILE A 45 -1.23 -6.85 2.39
C ILE A 45 -1.71 -8.25 2.79
N LEU A 46 -0.84 -9.26 2.71
CA LEU A 46 -1.20 -10.63 3.07
C LEU A 46 -1.56 -10.78 4.56
N VAL A 47 -0.86 -10.08 5.45
CA VAL A 47 -1.19 -10.05 6.88
C VAL A 47 -2.55 -9.41 7.12
N LEU A 48 -2.86 -8.29 6.48
CA LEU A 48 -4.17 -7.65 6.63
C LEU A 48 -5.30 -8.52 6.05
N ALA A 49 -5.07 -9.17 4.91
CA ALA A 49 -6.02 -10.11 4.33
C ALA A 49 -6.25 -11.34 5.23
N SER A 50 -5.22 -11.84 5.90
CA SER A 50 -5.33 -12.97 6.82
C SER A 50 -6.07 -12.59 8.11
N MET A 51 -5.86 -11.36 8.63
CA MET A 51 -6.63 -10.82 9.75
C MET A 51 -8.12 -10.72 9.41
N LYS A 52 -8.46 -10.22 8.22
CA LYS A 52 -9.87 -10.13 7.78
C LYS A 52 -10.52 -11.51 7.68
N SER A 53 -9.83 -12.48 7.09
CA SER A 53 -10.38 -13.82 6.87
C SER A 53 -10.44 -14.66 8.14
N SER A 54 -9.45 -14.55 9.01
CA SER A 54 -9.32 -15.40 10.21
C SER A 54 -9.99 -14.79 11.44
N LEU A 55 -9.86 -13.47 11.64
CA LEU A 55 -10.32 -12.77 12.84
C LEU A 55 -11.58 -11.94 12.58
N LYS A 56 -12.04 -11.83 11.32
CA LYS A 56 -13.19 -11.01 10.88
C LYS A 56 -13.05 -9.49 11.10
N ILE A 57 -11.93 -9.04 11.65
CA ILE A 57 -11.52 -7.65 11.87
C ILE A 57 -11.58 -6.87 10.55
N SER A 58 -12.13 -5.65 10.55
CA SER A 58 -12.15 -4.79 9.35
C SER A 58 -10.75 -4.28 9.00
N PHE A 59 -10.58 -3.71 7.81
CA PHE A 59 -9.29 -3.13 7.43
C PHE A 59 -8.93 -1.95 8.35
N GLU A 60 -9.90 -1.08 8.64
CA GLU A 60 -9.76 0.08 9.51
C GLU A 60 -9.43 -0.34 10.95
N GLU A 61 -10.12 -1.36 11.46
CA GLU A 61 -9.88 -1.89 12.80
C GLU A 61 -8.49 -2.55 12.88
N ALA A 62 -8.05 -3.26 11.84
CA ALA A 62 -6.70 -3.82 11.77
C ALA A 62 -5.63 -2.72 11.79
N LEU A 63 -5.83 -1.65 11.03
CA LEU A 63 -4.90 -0.52 11.01
C LEU A 63 -4.90 0.26 12.33
N LEU A 64 -6.07 0.45 12.96
CA LEU A 64 -6.19 1.03 14.29
C LEU A 64 -5.44 0.19 15.34
N ASN A 65 -5.59 -1.14 15.29
CA ASN A 65 -4.92 -2.05 16.22
C ASN A 65 -3.39 -2.05 16.04
N LEU A 66 -2.91 -1.88 14.79
CA LEU A 66 -1.47 -1.88 14.49
C LEU A 66 -0.79 -0.54 14.79
N HIS A 67 -1.47 0.57 14.53
CA HIS A 67 -0.86 1.91 14.54
C HIS A 67 -1.42 2.85 15.62
N GLY A 68 -2.46 2.45 16.33
CA GLY A 68 -3.15 3.26 17.34
C GLY A 68 -3.70 4.56 16.76
N GLU A 69 -3.71 5.64 17.55
CA GLU A 69 -4.21 6.95 17.12
C GLU A 69 -3.46 7.53 15.91
N LYS A 70 -2.21 7.10 15.65
CA LYS A 70 -1.46 7.53 14.45
C LYS A 70 -2.15 7.11 13.15
N PHE A 71 -2.96 6.05 13.19
CA PHE A 71 -3.80 5.64 12.08
C PHE A 71 -4.78 6.73 11.64
N GLN A 72 -5.40 7.45 12.59
CA GLN A 72 -6.37 8.50 12.27
C GLN A 72 -5.73 9.58 11.40
N LYS A 73 -4.46 9.90 11.64
CA LYS A 73 -3.70 10.84 10.81
C LYS A 73 -3.42 10.31 9.40
N ILE A 74 -3.21 9.00 9.24
CA ILE A 74 -3.06 8.35 7.94
C ILE A 74 -4.39 8.39 7.16
N ILE A 75 -5.51 8.09 7.83
CA ILE A 75 -6.85 8.27 7.23
C ILE A 75 -7.06 9.73 6.82
N GLU A 76 -6.81 10.68 7.71
CA GLU A 76 -7.04 12.10 7.45
C GLU A 76 -6.26 12.58 6.22
N ILE A 77 -4.99 12.19 6.10
CA ILE A 77 -4.15 12.51 4.93
C ILE A 77 -4.70 11.83 3.66
N THR A 78 -5.09 10.56 3.77
CA THR A 78 -5.66 9.77 2.66
C THR A 78 -6.96 10.41 2.18
N GLU A 79 -7.90 10.68 3.08
CA GLU A 79 -9.18 11.34 2.79
C GLU A 79 -8.97 12.74 2.23
N LYS A 80 -8.06 13.55 2.77
CA LYS A 80 -7.73 14.87 2.21
C LYS A 80 -7.17 14.78 0.78
N THR A 81 -6.46 13.71 0.47
CA THR A 81 -5.88 13.48 -0.87
C THR A 81 -6.95 13.01 -1.87
N PHE A 82 -7.87 12.13 -1.45
CA PHE A 82 -8.91 11.57 -2.33
C PHE A 82 -10.19 12.42 -2.41
N ASN A 83 -10.54 13.17 -1.36
CA ASN A 83 -11.70 14.07 -1.32
C ASN A 83 -11.39 15.47 -1.86
N LYS A 84 -10.14 15.76 -2.24
CA LYS A 84 -9.76 16.95 -3.02
C LYS A 84 -10.15 16.86 -4.51
N LYS A 85 -11.18 16.09 -4.84
CA LYS A 85 -11.88 16.21 -6.12
C LYS A 85 -13.04 17.16 -5.92
N ASN A 86 -12.82 18.45 -6.20
CA ASN A 86 -13.70 19.17 -7.12
C ASN A 86 -13.26 20.57 -7.56
N ASP A 87 -12.24 21.21 -6.98
CA ASP A 87 -11.79 22.51 -7.51
C ASP A 87 -10.26 22.65 -7.39
N ASP A 88 -9.53 22.55 -8.50
CA ASP A 88 -8.08 22.83 -8.61
C ASP A 88 -7.09 21.86 -7.94
N ALA A 89 -6.62 20.84 -8.68
CA ALA A 89 -5.36 20.16 -8.33
C ALA A 89 -4.77 19.36 -9.50
N GLU A 90 -4.46 20.02 -10.60
CA GLU A 90 -3.43 19.55 -11.54
C GLU A 90 -2.03 20.08 -11.19
N SER A 91 -1.86 20.72 -10.03
CA SER A 91 -0.53 21.14 -9.54
C SER A 91 -0.19 20.50 -8.20
N ASP A 92 0.89 19.72 -8.22
CA ASP A 92 1.85 19.59 -7.13
C ASP A 92 1.35 19.12 -5.76
N THR A 93 1.15 17.81 -5.66
CA THR A 93 1.58 17.10 -4.44
C THR A 93 2.66 16.10 -4.83
N SER A 94 3.88 16.60 -5.01
CA SER A 94 5.05 15.73 -4.99
C SER A 94 5.15 15.08 -3.61
N TYR A 95 5.02 13.76 -3.56
CA TYR A 95 5.16 12.97 -2.33
C TYR A 95 6.63 12.67 -2.00
N ILE A 96 7.56 13.04 -2.89
CA ILE A 96 9.00 12.77 -2.78
C ILE A 96 9.75 14.05 -3.13
N ARG A 97 10.43 14.64 -2.14
CA ARG A 97 11.39 15.73 -2.36
C ARG A 97 12.73 15.18 -2.79
#